data_AF-A0A2V6APJ9-F1
#
_entry.id   AF-A0A2V6APJ9-F1
#
_cell.length_a   1.000
_cell.length_b   1.000
_cell.length_c   1.000
_cell.angle_alpha   90.00
_cell.angle_beta   90.00
_cell.angle_gamma   90.00
#
_symmetry.space_group_name_H-M   'P 1'
#
loop_
_entity.id
_entity.type
_entity.pdbx_description
1 polymer ?
#
loop_
_entity_poly.entity_id
_entity_poly.type
_entity_poly.pdbx_seq_one_letter_code
_entity_poly.pdbx_strand_id
1 'polypeptide(L)'
;MEDFTAGTISSQPTRKQLTLGGEWDARVHELVSDFGAEHSPELIEEMIVTALRMARDKMSVADLKLISRSMKEMRYAAKVFAGYHALRKVGVFGSARAAEDSPEAKVAEEFGRRMVAHNFMIITGGGDGIMGAAQRGAGRDMSFGLNIRLPFEQRANETIEGDKKLINFNYFFTRKLNFVKETHALALFPGGFRLSCSTNPTAITGKRG
;
A
#
# COMPACT_ATOMS: atom_id res chain seq x y z
N MET A 1 -9.76 3.99 20.68
CA MET A 1 -10.18 3.55 19.33
C MET A 1 -9.01 2.75 18.80
N GLU A 2 -9.10 1.42 18.89
CA GLU A 2 -8.00 0.53 18.53
C GLU A 2 -7.67 0.66 17.04
N ASP A 3 -6.38 0.80 16.77
CA ASP A 3 -5.82 1.02 15.45
C ASP A 3 -5.81 -0.29 14.66
N PHE A 4 -6.83 -0.47 13.81
CA PHE A 4 -7.20 -1.78 13.23
C PHE A 4 -6.21 -2.32 12.19
N THR A 5 -5.18 -1.55 11.80
CA THR A 5 -4.34 -1.90 10.63
C THR A 5 -2.82 -1.86 10.86
N ALA A 6 -2.34 -1.32 11.98
CA ALA A 6 -0.90 -1.27 12.28
C ALA A 6 -0.57 -1.45 13.78
N GLY A 7 -1.34 -0.83 14.68
CA GLY A 7 -1.10 -0.92 16.13
C GLY A 7 -1.07 -2.35 16.69
N THR A 8 -1.93 -3.23 16.18
CA THR A 8 -2.02 -4.64 16.63
C THR A 8 -0.80 -5.48 16.23
N ILE A 9 -0.08 -5.14 15.16
CA ILE A 9 1.10 -5.90 14.70
C ILE A 9 2.33 -5.50 15.51
N SER A 10 2.46 -4.22 15.87
CA SER A 10 3.62 -3.72 16.65
C SER A 10 3.67 -4.26 18.08
N SER A 11 2.54 -4.69 18.64
CA SER A 11 2.43 -5.20 20.02
C SER A 11 2.46 -6.73 20.12
N GLN A 12 2.55 -7.45 18.99
CA GLN A 12 2.61 -8.92 19.02
C GLN A 12 4.03 -9.40 19.37
N PRO A 13 4.19 -10.29 20.37
CA PRO A 13 5.49 -10.84 20.69
C PRO A 13 6.02 -11.66 19.51
N THR A 14 7.28 -11.43 19.12
CA THR A 14 7.97 -12.21 18.08
C THR A 14 8.07 -13.66 18.55
N ARG A 15 7.23 -14.54 18.00
CA ARG A 15 7.15 -15.94 18.42
C ARG A 15 8.31 -16.70 17.80
N LYS A 16 9.29 -17.11 18.61
CA LYS A 16 10.48 -17.84 18.14
C LYS A 16 10.07 -19.18 17.50
N GLN A 17 10.18 -19.32 16.16
CA GLN A 17 10.09 -20.63 15.52
C GLN A 17 10.91 -20.72 14.21
N LEU A 18 12.24 -20.70 14.33
CA LEU A 18 13.11 -21.33 13.35
C LEU A 18 13.14 -22.84 13.66
N THR A 19 13.24 -23.77 12.71
CA THR A 19 14.55 -24.08 12.15
C THR A 19 14.52 -24.60 10.71
N LEU A 20 15.45 -24.14 9.87
CA LEU A 20 15.94 -24.88 8.69
C LEU A 20 16.91 -26.02 9.10
N GLY A 21 17.31 -26.03 10.37
CA GLY A 21 18.26 -26.91 11.03
C GLY A 21 19.21 -26.03 11.86
N GLY A 22 19.65 -26.50 13.04
CA GLY A 22 20.39 -25.65 14.00
C GLY A 22 21.66 -24.98 13.44
N GLU A 23 22.34 -25.62 12.48
CA GLU A 23 23.48 -25.01 11.77
C GLU A 23 23.04 -23.83 10.88
N TRP A 24 21.97 -23.98 10.12
CA TRP A 24 21.48 -22.94 9.22
C TRP A 24 20.93 -21.74 9.98
N ASP A 25 20.25 -21.98 11.10
CA ASP A 25 19.72 -20.89 11.91
C ASP A 25 20.85 -20.10 12.59
N ALA A 26 21.92 -20.78 13.03
CA ALA A 26 23.13 -20.11 13.54
C ALA A 26 23.79 -19.23 12.47
N ARG A 27 23.91 -19.70 11.23
CA ARG A 27 24.45 -18.91 10.11
C ARG A 27 23.58 -17.72 9.76
N VAL A 28 22.25 -17.85 9.82
CA VAL A 28 21.34 -16.71 9.58
C VAL A 28 21.46 -15.68 10.69
N HIS A 29 21.57 -16.11 11.95
CA HIS A 29 21.80 -15.21 13.08
C HIS A 29 23.13 -14.46 12.94
N GLU A 30 24.22 -15.16 12.63
CA GLU A 30 25.54 -14.55 12.38
C GLU A 30 25.46 -13.52 11.24
N LEU A 31 24.84 -13.87 10.11
CA LEU A 31 24.66 -12.95 8.98
C LEU A 31 23.90 -11.67 9.37
N VAL A 32 22.83 -11.79 10.16
CA VAL A 32 22.02 -10.62 10.59
C VAL A 32 22.76 -9.77 11.61
N SER A 33 23.50 -10.42 12.51
CA SER A 33 24.37 -9.75 13.48
C SER A 33 25.49 -8.97 12.79
N ASP A 34 26.20 -9.60 11.85
CA ASP A 34 27.30 -8.97 11.09
C ASP A 34 26.83 -7.83 10.20
N PHE A 35 25.60 -7.92 9.67
CA PHE A 35 24.99 -6.82 8.93
C PHE A 35 24.69 -5.60 9.82
N GLY A 36 24.62 -5.78 11.15
CA GLY A 36 24.35 -4.71 12.11
C GLY A 36 22.87 -4.33 12.20
N ALA A 37 21.95 -5.31 12.13
CA ALA A 37 20.53 -5.04 12.27
C ALA A 37 20.16 -4.62 13.71
N GLU A 38 20.02 -3.31 13.94
CA GLU A 38 19.75 -2.74 15.28
C GLU A 38 18.28 -2.91 15.75
N HIS A 39 17.34 -2.92 14.82
CA HIS A 39 15.90 -2.88 15.13
C HIS A 39 15.23 -4.20 14.73
N SER A 40 14.78 -4.97 15.73
CA SER A 40 14.06 -6.25 15.56
C SER A 40 14.77 -7.25 14.62
N PRO A 41 16.04 -7.61 14.90
CA PRO A 41 16.81 -8.53 14.07
C PRO A 41 16.11 -9.88 13.87
N GLU A 42 15.29 -10.32 14.84
CA GLU A 42 14.57 -11.58 14.79
C GLU A 42 13.57 -11.65 13.62
N LEU A 43 12.95 -10.52 13.25
CA LEU A 43 12.06 -10.44 12.10
C LEU A 43 12.82 -10.54 10.78
N ILE A 44 14.04 -10.01 10.73
CA ILE A 44 14.92 -10.12 9.56
C ILE A 44 15.39 -11.56 9.40
N GLU A 45 15.80 -12.21 10.49
CA GLU A 45 16.14 -13.63 10.51
C GLU A 45 14.98 -14.50 10.02
N GLU A 46 13.76 -14.26 10.50
CA GLU A 46 12.57 -14.97 10.08
C GLU A 46 12.27 -14.79 8.59
N MET A 47 12.44 -13.58 8.05
CA MET A 47 12.31 -13.31 6.62
C MET A 47 13.33 -14.10 5.79
N ILE A 48 14.60 -14.14 6.23
CA ILE A 48 15.66 -14.90 5.55
C ILE A 48 15.34 -16.40 5.57
N VAL A 49 14.97 -16.94 6.75
CA VAL A 49 14.61 -18.35 6.87
C VAL A 49 13.39 -18.69 6.01
N THR A 50 12.39 -17.82 5.98
CA THR A 50 11.22 -18.00 5.11
C THR A 50 11.61 -18.06 3.63
N ALA A 51 12.51 -17.19 3.17
CA ALA A 51 13.00 -17.22 1.80
C ALA A 51 13.78 -18.51 1.48
N LEU A 52 14.62 -18.98 2.40
CA LEU A 52 15.37 -20.23 2.27
C LEU A 52 14.44 -21.47 2.29
N ARG A 53 13.36 -21.44 3.07
CA ARG A 53 12.32 -22.49 3.05
C ARG A 53 11.65 -22.60 1.69
N MET A 54 11.34 -21.48 1.02
CA MET A 54 10.80 -21.50 -0.35
C MET A 54 11.73 -22.21 -1.35
N ALA A 55 13.05 -22.08 -1.16
CA ALA A 55 14.03 -22.80 -1.98
C ALA A 55 14.03 -24.30 -1.67
N ARG A 56 13.95 -24.68 -0.38
CA ARG A 56 13.86 -26.08 0.04
C ARG A 56 12.60 -26.77 -0.49
N ASP A 57 11.48 -26.03 -0.51
CA ASP A 57 10.18 -26.50 -0.99
C ASP A 57 10.10 -26.52 -2.53
N LYS A 58 11.18 -26.12 -3.23
CA LYS A 58 11.28 -26.09 -4.71
C LYS A 58 10.14 -25.31 -5.36
N MET A 59 9.80 -24.17 -4.77
CA MET A 59 8.68 -23.35 -5.23
C MET A 59 8.87 -22.89 -6.68
N SER A 60 7.76 -22.71 -7.41
CA SER A 60 7.81 -22.34 -8.82
C SER A 60 8.45 -20.97 -9.04
N VAL A 61 9.09 -20.77 -10.20
CA VAL A 61 9.66 -19.46 -10.58
C VAL A 61 8.60 -18.37 -10.62
N ALA A 62 7.36 -18.71 -10.98
CA ALA A 62 6.24 -17.76 -11.02
C ALA A 62 5.91 -17.24 -9.62
N ASP A 63 5.80 -18.14 -8.64
CA ASP A 63 5.49 -17.79 -7.26
C ASP A 63 6.64 -17.01 -6.62
N LEU A 64 7.90 -17.42 -6.87
CA LEU A 64 9.08 -16.71 -6.38
C LEU A 64 9.13 -15.27 -6.93
N LYS A 65 8.82 -15.07 -8.22
CA LYS A 65 8.71 -13.74 -8.82
C LYS A 65 7.61 -12.91 -8.17
N LEU A 66 6.44 -13.50 -7.93
CA LEU A 66 5.32 -12.83 -7.29
C LEU A 66 5.71 -12.37 -5.88
N ILE A 67 6.21 -13.27 -5.02
CA ILE A 67 6.58 -12.95 -3.64
C ILE A 67 7.71 -11.93 -3.59
N SER A 68 8.80 -12.15 -4.35
CA SER A 68 9.96 -11.24 -4.35
C SER A 68 9.58 -9.82 -4.77
N ARG A 69 8.78 -9.67 -5.84
CA ARG A 69 8.33 -8.35 -6.31
C ARG A 69 7.37 -7.70 -5.32
N SER A 70 6.46 -8.46 -4.73
CA SER A 70 5.52 -7.96 -3.73
C SER A 70 6.23 -7.45 -2.48
N MET A 71 7.23 -8.20 -2.00
CA MET A 71 8.07 -7.79 -0.88
C MET A 71 8.81 -6.47 -1.19
N LYS A 72 9.37 -6.33 -2.40
CA LYS A 72 10.02 -5.09 -2.83
C LYS A 72 9.06 -3.89 -2.83
N GLU A 73 7.83 -4.08 -3.32
CA GLU A 73 6.78 -3.05 -3.32
C GLU A 73 6.38 -2.65 -1.90
N MET A 74 6.12 -3.62 -1.03
CA MET A 74 5.73 -3.37 0.36
C MET A 74 6.83 -2.62 1.12
N ARG A 75 8.10 -3.04 0.98
CA ARG A 75 9.25 -2.37 1.60
C ARG A 75 9.41 -0.94 1.10
N TYR A 76 9.28 -0.72 -0.21
CA TYR A 76 9.42 0.62 -0.79
C TYR A 76 8.28 1.54 -0.32
N ALA A 77 7.04 1.06 -0.35
CA ALA A 77 5.90 1.83 0.13
C ALA A 77 6.07 2.21 1.62
N ALA A 78 6.43 1.24 2.47
CA ALA A 78 6.70 1.49 3.89
C ALA A 78 7.79 2.56 4.10
N LYS A 79 8.89 2.51 3.33
CA LYS A 79 9.95 3.53 3.37
C LYS A 79 9.42 4.93 3.03
N VAL A 80 8.58 5.05 2.01
CA VAL A 80 8.04 6.35 1.58
C VAL A 80 7.07 6.89 2.63
N PHE A 81 6.22 6.03 3.20
CA PHE A 81 5.27 6.42 4.26
C PHE A 81 5.92 6.71 5.61
N ALA A 82 7.11 6.15 5.87
CA ALA A 82 7.86 6.33 7.13
C ALA A 82 8.00 7.80 7.56
N GLY A 83 8.28 8.69 6.61
CA GLY A 83 8.43 10.12 6.87
C GLY A 83 7.14 10.87 7.23
N TYR A 84 5.99 10.20 7.21
CA TYR A 84 4.67 10.84 7.32
C TYR A 84 3.76 10.17 8.36
N HIS A 85 4.28 9.29 9.22
CA HIS A 85 3.47 8.58 10.22
C HIS A 85 2.75 9.51 11.21
N ALA A 86 3.31 10.67 11.51
CA ALA A 86 2.70 11.66 12.41
C ALA A 86 1.44 12.33 11.83
N LEU A 87 1.27 12.29 10.50
CA LEU A 87 0.12 12.89 9.82
C LEU A 87 -0.96 11.83 9.55
N ARG A 88 -2.19 12.17 9.93
CA ARG A 88 -3.36 11.38 9.60
C ARG A 88 -3.65 11.51 8.10
N LYS A 89 -4.15 10.44 7.51
CA LYS A 89 -4.34 10.35 6.05
C LYS A 89 -5.74 9.88 5.71
N VAL A 90 -6.38 10.50 4.73
CA VAL A 90 -7.70 10.11 4.22
C VAL A 90 -7.55 9.53 2.82
N GLY A 91 -8.08 8.33 2.60
CA GLY A 91 -8.16 7.72 1.28
C GLY A 91 -9.35 8.26 0.51
N VAL A 92 -9.11 8.86 -0.65
CA VAL A 92 -10.17 9.37 -1.53
C VAL A 92 -10.33 8.48 -2.75
N PHE A 93 -11.55 8.01 -2.97
CA PHE A 93 -11.93 7.19 -4.12
C PHE A 93 -13.05 7.86 -4.90
N GLY A 94 -12.99 7.78 -6.23
CA GLY A 94 -14.00 8.34 -7.12
C GLY A 94 -13.72 8.02 -8.58
N SER A 95 -14.58 8.53 -9.46
CA SER A 95 -14.43 8.33 -10.91
C SER A 95 -13.11 8.90 -11.43
N ALA A 96 -12.34 8.08 -12.14
CA ALA A 96 -11.18 8.53 -12.92
C ALA A 96 -11.56 9.21 -14.26
N ARG A 97 -12.86 9.28 -14.58
CA ARG A 97 -13.39 9.79 -15.86
C ARG A 97 -14.27 11.02 -15.70
N ALA A 98 -14.48 11.50 -14.47
CA ALA A 98 -15.26 12.71 -14.26
C ALA A 98 -14.55 13.90 -14.91
N ALA A 99 -15.31 14.77 -15.57
CA ALA A 99 -14.78 16.03 -16.07
C ALA A 99 -14.33 16.91 -14.89
N GLU A 100 -13.26 17.70 -15.08
CA GLU A 100 -12.71 18.54 -14.02
C GLU A 100 -13.71 19.60 -13.53
N ASP A 101 -14.57 20.09 -14.42
CA ASP A 101 -15.60 21.09 -14.12
C ASP A 101 -16.89 20.51 -13.52
N SER A 102 -16.97 19.18 -13.39
CA SER A 102 -18.14 18.52 -12.83
C SER A 102 -18.39 18.98 -11.39
N PRO A 103 -19.66 19.09 -10.96
CA PRO A 103 -19.99 19.41 -9.57
C PRO A 103 -19.29 18.47 -8.58
N GLU A 104 -19.17 17.19 -8.92
CA GLU A 104 -18.51 16.18 -8.09
C GLU A 104 -17.00 16.43 -7.94
N ALA A 105 -16.32 16.84 -9.02
CA ALA A 105 -14.91 17.19 -8.97
C ALA A 105 -14.67 18.44 -8.12
N LYS A 106 -15.53 19.47 -8.23
CA LYS A 106 -15.45 20.68 -7.39
C LYS A 106 -15.64 20.37 -5.90
N VAL A 107 -16.59 19.50 -5.57
CA VAL A 107 -16.79 19.04 -4.19
C VAL A 107 -15.57 18.24 -3.69
N ALA A 108 -14.96 17.41 -4.54
CA ALA A 108 -13.76 16.65 -4.18
C ALA A 108 -12.53 17.55 -3.97
N GLU A 109 -12.37 18.60 -4.77
CA GLU A 109 -11.32 19.60 -4.59
C GLU A 109 -11.50 20.36 -3.27
N GLU A 110 -12.71 20.85 -2.99
CA GLU A 110 -13.00 21.54 -1.73
C GLU A 110 -12.82 20.60 -0.53
N PHE A 111 -13.20 19.32 -0.66
CA PHE A 111 -12.91 18.31 0.36
C PHE A 111 -11.40 18.19 0.63
N GLY A 112 -10.57 18.10 -0.41
CA GLY A 112 -9.11 18.06 -0.27
C GLY A 112 -8.57 19.27 0.49
N ARG A 113 -9.02 20.49 0.12
CA ARG A 113 -8.63 21.75 0.77
C ARG A 113 -8.99 21.75 2.26
N ARG A 114 -10.20 21.33 2.61
CA ARG A 114 -10.66 21.27 4.01
C ARG A 114 -9.92 20.22 4.83
N MET A 115 -9.61 19.06 4.25
CA MET A 115 -8.83 18.03 4.95
C MET A 115 -7.42 18.53 5.30
N VAL A 116 -6.78 19.23 4.37
CA VAL A 116 -5.47 19.85 4.63
C VAL A 116 -5.54 20.92 5.71
N ALA A 117 -6.60 21.74 5.74
CA ALA A 117 -6.83 22.70 6.82
C ALA A 117 -6.97 22.03 8.20
N HIS A 118 -7.39 20.76 8.24
CA HIS A 118 -7.43 19.93 9.45
C HIS A 118 -6.20 19.05 9.65
N ASN A 119 -5.10 19.32 8.93
CA ASN A 119 -3.84 18.59 8.99
C ASN A 119 -3.95 17.10 8.59
N PHE A 120 -4.86 16.79 7.67
CA PHE A 120 -4.95 15.48 7.03
C PHE A 120 -4.28 15.50 5.66
N MET A 121 -3.49 14.47 5.37
CA MET A 121 -3.01 14.21 4.01
C MET A 121 -4.04 13.42 3.22
N ILE A 122 -4.05 13.59 1.91
CA ILE A 122 -4.92 12.85 1.00
C ILE A 122 -4.13 11.73 0.33
N ILE A 123 -4.66 10.52 0.33
CA ILE A 123 -4.14 9.39 -0.47
C ILE A 123 -5.15 9.09 -1.57
N THR A 124 -4.72 9.09 -2.82
CA THR A 124 -5.57 8.69 -3.96
C THR A 124 -4.90 7.65 -4.83
N GLY A 125 -5.64 7.18 -5.83
CA GLY A 125 -5.09 6.29 -6.84
C GLY A 125 -4.12 6.94 -7.82
N GLY A 126 -3.88 8.25 -7.73
CA GLY A 126 -2.97 9.00 -8.61
C GLY A 126 -3.52 9.33 -10.00
N GLY A 127 -4.76 8.93 -10.34
CA GLY A 127 -5.39 9.25 -11.62
C GLY A 127 -6.09 10.61 -11.64
N ASP A 128 -6.58 10.99 -12.81
CA ASP A 128 -7.37 12.21 -13.04
C ASP A 128 -8.82 12.10 -12.53
N GLY A 129 -9.67 13.04 -12.94
CA GLY A 129 -11.06 13.13 -12.52
C GLY A 129 -11.19 13.50 -11.04
N ILE A 130 -12.01 12.76 -10.29
CA ILE A 130 -12.27 13.06 -8.89
C ILE A 130 -11.03 12.89 -8.00
N MET A 131 -10.21 11.86 -8.29
CA MET A 131 -8.96 11.63 -7.56
C MET A 131 -7.96 12.76 -7.80
N GLY A 132 -7.88 13.25 -9.04
CA GLY A 132 -7.06 14.40 -9.41
C GLY A 132 -7.55 15.68 -8.74
N ALA A 133 -8.85 15.94 -8.76
CA ALA A 133 -9.46 17.10 -8.12
C ALA A 133 -9.18 17.15 -6.60
N ALA A 134 -9.31 16.01 -5.91
CA ALA A 134 -8.97 15.93 -4.49
C ALA A 134 -7.48 16.21 -4.20
N GLN A 135 -6.57 15.74 -5.06
CA GLN A 135 -5.15 16.05 -4.92
C GLN A 135 -4.82 17.51 -5.25
N ARG A 136 -5.48 18.11 -6.25
CA ARG A 136 -5.36 19.54 -6.54
C ARG A 136 -5.75 20.39 -5.33
N GLY A 137 -6.87 20.06 -4.69
CA GLY A 137 -7.35 20.75 -3.50
C GLY A 137 -6.43 20.62 -2.29
N ALA A 138 -5.78 19.46 -2.13
CA ALA A 138 -4.80 19.22 -1.08
C ALA A 138 -3.40 19.79 -1.39
N GLY A 139 -3.08 19.98 -2.67
CA GLY A 139 -1.74 20.36 -3.13
C GLY A 139 -0.74 19.19 -3.08
N ARG A 140 0.43 19.41 -3.69
CA ARG A 140 1.46 18.38 -3.88
C ARG A 140 2.07 17.87 -2.58
N ASP A 141 2.25 18.74 -1.58
CA ASP A 141 2.93 18.38 -0.33
C ASP A 141 2.08 17.50 0.58
N MET A 142 0.75 17.72 0.58
CA MET A 142 -0.20 17.00 1.42
C MET A 142 -0.92 15.85 0.69
N SER A 143 -0.38 15.41 -0.45
CA SER A 143 -0.97 14.37 -1.29
C SER A 143 -0.05 13.16 -1.49
N PHE A 144 -0.64 11.97 -1.54
CA PHE A 144 -0.01 10.72 -1.92
C PHE A 144 -0.72 10.10 -3.12
N GLY A 145 0.06 9.60 -4.08
CA GLY A 145 -0.45 8.88 -5.24
C GLY A 145 -0.04 7.42 -5.18
N LEU A 146 -1.01 6.51 -5.02
CA LEU A 146 -0.77 5.07 -5.13
C LEU A 146 -1.21 4.61 -6.52
N ASN A 147 -0.30 4.71 -7.49
CA ASN A 147 -0.59 4.36 -8.88
C ASN A 147 -0.40 2.85 -9.13
N ILE A 148 -1.03 2.33 -10.19
CA ILE A 148 -0.82 0.96 -10.65
C ILE A 148 -0.36 0.95 -12.10
N ARG A 149 0.72 0.22 -12.38
CA ARG A 149 1.21 0.01 -13.74
C ARG A 149 0.30 -0.98 -14.45
N LEU A 150 -0.43 -0.47 -15.44
CA LEU A 150 -1.24 -1.27 -16.35
C LEU A 150 -0.66 -1.19 -17.76
N PRO A 151 -0.86 -2.20 -18.63
CA PRO A 151 -0.38 -2.18 -20.00
C PRO A 151 -0.94 -1.02 -20.82
N PHE A 152 -2.10 -0.49 -20.42
CA PHE A 152 -2.65 0.78 -20.89
C PHE A 152 -2.40 1.78 -19.76
N GLU A 153 -1.41 2.64 -19.95
CA GLU A 153 -0.82 3.47 -18.92
C GLU A 153 -1.86 4.43 -18.31
N GLN A 154 -2.11 4.32 -16.99
CA GLN A 154 -2.71 5.41 -16.24
C GLN A 154 -1.58 6.37 -15.88
N ARG A 155 -1.51 7.48 -16.61
CA ARG A 155 -0.63 8.60 -16.27
C ARG A 155 -1.04 9.13 -14.90
N ALA A 156 -0.05 9.47 -14.09
CA ALA A 156 -0.32 10.18 -12.84
C ALA A 156 -0.85 11.57 -13.17
N ASN A 157 -1.75 12.11 -12.36
CA ASN A 157 -2.16 13.49 -12.52
C ASN A 157 -0.98 14.45 -12.33
N GLU A 158 -1.12 15.63 -12.93
CA GLU A 158 -0.07 16.67 -12.94
C GLU A 158 0.33 17.12 -11.53
N THR A 159 -0.58 16.99 -10.55
CA THR A 159 -0.32 17.43 -9.17
C THR A 159 0.75 16.61 -8.46
N ILE A 160 0.79 15.29 -8.69
CA ILE A 160 1.72 14.37 -8.01
C ILE A 160 2.78 13.79 -8.94
N GLU A 161 2.73 14.12 -10.24
CA GLU A 161 3.73 13.68 -11.22
C GLU A 161 5.15 14.08 -10.77
N GLY A 162 6.08 13.12 -10.86
CA GLY A 162 7.48 13.30 -10.45
C GLY A 162 7.73 13.43 -8.94
N ASP A 163 6.72 13.28 -8.07
CA ASP A 163 6.92 13.34 -6.62
C ASP A 163 7.33 11.98 -6.03
N LYS A 164 8.15 11.99 -4.97
CA LYS A 164 8.52 10.77 -4.21
C LYS A 164 7.32 10.06 -3.57
N LYS A 165 6.22 10.80 -3.31
CA LYS A 165 4.95 10.32 -2.76
C LYS A 165 4.06 9.64 -3.82
N LEU A 166 4.50 9.61 -5.08
CA LEU A 166 3.91 8.78 -6.14
C LEU A 166 4.55 7.39 -6.14
N ILE A 167 3.84 6.40 -5.60
CA ILE A 167 4.28 5.02 -5.52
C ILE A 167 3.60 4.23 -6.63
N ASN A 168 4.40 3.53 -7.44
CA ASN A 168 3.92 2.70 -8.54
C ASN A 168 3.92 1.23 -8.14
N PHE A 169 2.74 0.61 -8.08
CA PHE A 169 2.58 -0.82 -7.84
C PHE A 169 2.40 -1.58 -9.14
N ASN A 170 2.88 -2.82 -9.21
CA ASN A 170 2.58 -3.75 -10.29
C ASN A 170 1.42 -4.68 -9.94
N TYR A 171 1.12 -4.86 -8.64
CA TYR A 171 0.05 -5.72 -8.18
C TYR A 171 -1.09 -4.94 -7.49
N PHE A 172 -2.33 -5.35 -7.76
CA PHE A 172 -3.50 -4.71 -7.14
C PHE A 172 -3.58 -4.96 -5.64
N PHE A 173 -3.14 -6.13 -5.16
CA PHE A 173 -3.28 -6.48 -3.75
C PHE A 173 -2.29 -5.70 -2.87
N THR A 174 -1.04 -5.50 -3.30
CA THR A 174 -0.06 -4.68 -2.57
C THR A 174 -0.55 -3.24 -2.48
N ARG A 175 -1.09 -2.69 -3.57
CA ARG A 175 -1.72 -1.38 -3.60
C ARG A 175 -2.89 -1.27 -2.61
N LYS A 176 -3.85 -2.21 -2.67
CA LYS A 176 -5.01 -2.24 -1.76
C LYS A 176 -4.58 -2.34 -0.29
N LEU A 177 -3.61 -3.20 0.00
CA LEU A 177 -3.08 -3.37 1.35
C LEU A 177 -2.47 -2.07 1.88
N ASN A 178 -1.69 -1.35 1.07
CA ASN A 178 -1.13 -0.07 1.47
C ASN A 178 -2.21 1.01 1.68
N PHE A 179 -3.29 1.03 0.89
CA PHE A 179 -4.43 1.91 1.16
C PHE A 179 -5.02 1.64 2.54
N VAL A 180 -5.32 0.37 2.85
CA VAL A 180 -5.93 0.01 4.14
C VAL A 180 -4.97 0.28 5.31
N LYS A 181 -3.68 -0.02 5.14
CA LYS A 181 -2.66 0.19 6.17
C LYS A 181 -2.41 1.66 6.49
N GLU A 182 -2.41 2.53 5.48
CA GLU A 182 -1.94 3.92 5.64
C GLU A 182 -3.08 4.94 5.79
N THR A 183 -4.31 4.56 5.45
CA THR A 183 -5.49 5.46 5.59
C THR A 183 -6.15 5.31 6.96
N HIS A 184 -6.54 6.44 7.53
CA HIS A 184 -7.25 6.53 8.82
C HIS A 184 -8.75 6.76 8.63
N ALA A 185 -9.15 7.20 7.44
CA ALA A 185 -10.54 7.39 7.04
C ALA A 185 -10.64 7.25 5.51
N LEU A 186 -11.84 6.96 5.02
CA LEU A 186 -12.13 6.83 3.59
C LEU A 186 -13.24 7.79 3.19
N ALA A 187 -13.06 8.49 2.07
CA ALA A 187 -14.06 9.33 1.44
C ALA A 187 -14.39 8.77 0.06
N LEU A 188 -15.66 8.41 -0.14
CA LEU A 188 -16.15 7.80 -1.36
C LEU A 188 -17.02 8.81 -2.13
N PHE A 189 -16.59 9.13 -3.34
CA PHE A 189 -17.31 10.01 -4.26
C PHE A 189 -17.96 9.19 -5.38
N PRO A 190 -18.98 9.75 -6.07
CA PRO A 190 -19.61 9.07 -7.19
C PRO A 190 -18.59 8.61 -8.25
N GLY A 191 -18.61 7.33 -8.59
CA GLY A 191 -17.68 6.79 -9.59
C GLY A 191 -17.96 5.35 -10.00
N GLY A 192 -17.84 5.08 -11.31
CA GLY A 192 -18.18 3.79 -11.91
C GLY A 192 -17.28 2.63 -11.46
N PHE A 193 -17.89 1.44 -11.42
CA PHE A 193 -17.45 0.04 -11.35
C PHE A 193 -15.97 -0.37 -11.07
N ARG A 194 -15.16 0.43 -10.36
CA ARG A 194 -13.90 -0.03 -9.75
C ARG A 194 -13.98 -0.11 -8.22
N LEU A 195 -15.04 0.45 -7.62
CA LEU A 195 -15.39 0.31 -6.19
C LEU A 195 -15.85 -1.11 -5.80
N SER A 196 -16.47 -1.85 -6.72
CA SER A 196 -17.13 -3.15 -6.43
C SER A 196 -16.17 -4.25 -5.95
N CYS A 197 -14.88 -4.17 -6.28
CA CYS A 197 -13.91 -5.18 -5.87
C CYS A 197 -13.45 -5.06 -4.39
N SER A 198 -14.06 -4.16 -3.60
CA SER A 198 -13.91 -4.09 -2.14
C SER A 198 -15.18 -4.50 -1.38
N THR A 199 -16.31 -4.77 -2.05
CA THR A 199 -17.60 -4.98 -1.38
C THR A 199 -18.49 -6.05 -2.00
N ASN A 200 -17.96 -6.97 -2.80
CA ASN A 200 -18.75 -8.09 -3.32
C ASN A 200 -18.26 -9.45 -2.79
N PRO A 201 -18.86 -10.02 -1.71
CA PRO A 201 -18.63 -11.41 -1.30
C PRO A 201 -19.25 -12.44 -2.26
N THR A 202 -20.03 -12.01 -3.26
CA THR A 202 -20.86 -12.91 -4.08
C THR A 202 -20.16 -13.55 -5.29
N ALA A 203 -18.84 -13.45 -5.40
CA ALA A 203 -18.08 -14.02 -6.52
C ALA A 203 -17.35 -15.34 -6.19
N ILE A 204 -17.74 -16.05 -5.12
CA ILE A 204 -17.13 -17.34 -4.70
C ILE A 204 -18.05 -18.56 -4.91
N THR A 205 -19.28 -18.41 -5.41
CA THR A 205 -20.11 -19.57 -5.80
C THR A 205 -20.22 -19.70 -7.31
N GLY A 206 -19.09 -20.06 -7.94
CA GLY A 206 -19.07 -20.67 -9.26
C GLY A 206 -19.28 -22.18 -9.15
N LYS A 207 -20.53 -22.62 -8.99
CA LYS A 207 -20.99 -23.96 -9.42
C LYS A 207 -22.32 -23.79 -10.16
N ARG A 208 -22.24 -23.86 -11.48
CA ARG A 208 -23.34 -24.30 -12.36
C ARG A 208 -22.88 -25.63 -12.96
N GLY A 209 -23.75 -26.62 -12.97
CA GLY A 209 -23.51 -27.98 -13.47
C GLY A 209 -23.62 -28.98 -12.34
#